data_AF-X1NPZ0-F1
#
_entry.id   AF-X1NPZ0-F1
#
_cell.length_a   1.000
_cell.length_b   1.000
_cell.length_c   1.000
_cell.angle_alpha   90.00
_cell.angle_beta   90.00
_cell.angle_gamma   90.00
#
_symmetry.space_group_name_H-M   'P 1'
#
loop_
_entity.id
_entity.type
_entity.pdbx_description
1 polymer ?
#
loop_
_entity_poly.entity_id
_entity_poly.type
_entity_poly.pdbx_seq_one_letter_code
_entity_poly.pdbx_strand_id
1 'polypeptide(L)'
;MVYKLIPSLSGENIYWIEIRPAEGGRYVIVQRSPDGRITDVTPPSFNARTLVHEYGGGSFVVADGTIYFSNFTDQRLYRQHSGSEPQPITPETNLRYADGVIDSKRGRIICVREDHTEQGCEASNTLASLALNGGSDSQVLVSGNDFYSSPRLSPDGSCLAWLTWNHPNMPWTQTELWVGEIKE
;
A
#
# COMPACT_ATOMS: atom_id res chain seq x y z
N MET A 1 6.90 -7.05 13.91
CA MET A 1 6.62 -7.44 12.51
C MET A 1 7.15 -6.33 11.60
N VAL A 2 8.12 -6.61 10.74
CA VAL A 2 8.82 -5.58 9.95
C VAL A 2 8.17 -5.45 8.59
N TYR A 3 7.23 -4.52 8.44
CA TYR A 3 6.83 -4.08 7.11
C TYR A 3 7.85 -3.05 6.60
N LYS A 4 8.65 -3.50 5.64
CA LYS A 4 9.28 -2.76 4.53
C LYS A 4 9.44 -1.24 4.75
N LEU A 5 10.50 -0.84 5.44
CA LEU A 5 11.17 0.47 5.23
C LEU A 5 12.23 0.34 4.12
N ILE A 6 11.95 -0.47 3.09
CA ILE A 6 12.88 -0.65 1.98
C ILE A 6 12.65 0.51 1.01
N PRO A 7 13.71 1.22 0.59
CA PRO A 7 13.60 2.20 -0.48
C PRO A 7 12.94 1.59 -1.71
N SER A 8 12.04 2.34 -2.35
CA SER A 8 11.45 1.97 -3.63
C SER A 8 12.26 2.59 -4.76
N LEU A 9 12.35 1.89 -5.90
CA LEU A 9 13.02 2.37 -7.09
C LEU A 9 11.99 2.61 -8.20
N SER A 10 12.13 3.69 -8.95
CA SER A 10 11.38 3.92 -10.20
C SER A 10 12.27 4.61 -11.21
N GLY A 11 12.65 3.88 -12.25
CA GLY A 11 13.78 4.26 -13.10
C GLY A 11 15.05 4.41 -12.27
N GLU A 12 15.71 5.55 -12.39
CA GLU A 12 16.92 5.89 -11.63
C GLU A 12 16.62 6.69 -10.34
N ASN A 13 15.35 6.93 -10.02
CA ASN A 13 14.94 7.63 -8.79
C ASN A 13 14.80 6.66 -7.62
N ILE A 14 15.19 7.12 -6.43
CA ILE A 14 15.07 6.39 -5.17
C ILE A 14 14.04 7.09 -4.30
N TYR A 15 13.15 6.33 -3.68
CA TYR A 15 12.10 6.84 -2.80
C TYR A 15 12.15 6.15 -1.44
N TRP A 16 11.95 6.90 -0.36
CA TRP A 16 11.87 6.35 1.00
C TRP A 16 10.95 7.19 1.88
N ILE A 17 10.68 6.71 3.09
CA ILE A 17 9.88 7.42 4.08
C ILE A 17 10.80 8.03 5.12
N GLU A 18 10.54 9.29 5.46
CA GLU A 18 11.12 9.96 6.62
C GLU A 18 10.03 10.52 7.52
N ILE A 19 10.33 10.63 8.82
CA ILE A 19 9.45 11.28 9.78
C ILE A 19 9.87 12.74 9.90
N ARG A 20 8.89 13.65 10.02
CA ARG A 20 9.11 15.08 10.32
C ARG A 20 8.62 15.39 11.74
N PRO A 21 9.46 15.28 12.79
CA PRO A 21 9.03 15.51 14.18
C PRO A 21 8.46 16.92 14.41
N ALA A 22 9.03 17.93 13.75
CA ALA A 22 8.57 19.33 13.85
C ALA A 22 7.24 19.59 13.14
N GLU A 23 6.75 18.64 12.33
CA GLU A 23 5.50 18.74 11.56
C GLU A 23 4.47 17.73 12.09
N GLY A 24 4.34 17.65 13.41
CA GLY A 24 3.40 16.75 14.07
C GLY A 24 3.75 15.26 13.91
N GLY A 25 5.00 14.94 13.58
CA GLY A 25 5.46 13.56 13.39
C GLY A 25 4.91 12.90 12.11
N ARG A 26 4.50 13.68 11.10
CA ARG A 26 4.01 13.14 9.83
C ARG A 26 5.10 12.39 9.07
N TYR A 27 4.67 11.41 8.29
CA TYR A 27 5.50 10.57 7.44
C TYR A 27 5.51 11.16 6.04
N VAL A 28 6.70 11.31 5.46
CA VAL A 28 6.94 11.99 4.19
C VAL A 28 7.64 11.03 3.24
N ILE A 29 7.08 10.87 2.05
CA ILE A 29 7.79 10.23 0.94
C ILE A 29 8.81 11.22 0.42
N VAL A 30 10.07 10.82 0.43
CA VAL A 30 11.20 11.59 -0.05
C VAL A 30 11.70 10.94 -1.34
N GLN A 31 12.08 11.76 -2.31
CA GLN A 31 12.68 11.34 -3.57
C GLN A 31 14.13 11.81 -3.65
N ARG A 32 15.02 10.95 -4.14
CA ARG A 32 16.35 11.30 -4.64
C ARG A 32 16.42 11.05 -6.14
N SER A 33 16.70 12.11 -6.90
CA SER A 33 16.93 12.03 -8.34
C SER A 33 18.35 11.57 -8.70
N PRO A 34 18.61 11.21 -9.97
CA PRO A 34 19.92 10.72 -10.40
C PRO A 34 21.05 11.74 -10.24
N ASP A 35 20.74 13.03 -10.33
CA ASP A 35 21.66 14.16 -10.07
C ASP A 35 21.99 14.35 -8.57
N GLY A 36 21.38 13.53 -7.69
CA GLY A 36 21.57 13.55 -6.24
C GLY A 36 20.70 14.55 -5.48
N ARG A 37 19.82 15.31 -6.16
CA ARG A 37 18.87 16.21 -5.49
C ARG A 37 17.85 15.41 -4.68
N ILE A 38 17.57 15.88 -3.46
CA ILE A 38 16.61 15.29 -2.53
C ILE A 38 15.42 16.24 -2.36
N THR A 39 14.20 15.73 -2.49
CA THR A 39 12.96 16.52 -2.39
C THR A 39 11.85 15.77 -1.67
N ASP A 40 11.09 16.49 -0.85
CA ASP A 40 9.85 15.99 -0.26
C ASP A 40 8.78 15.89 -1.35
N VAL A 41 8.19 14.69 -1.50
CA VAL A 41 7.09 14.41 -2.43
C VAL A 41 5.74 14.65 -1.75
N THR A 42 5.61 14.23 -0.48
CA THR A 42 4.35 14.35 0.26
C THR A 42 4.14 15.79 0.78
N PRO A 43 3.09 16.50 0.34
CA PRO A 43 2.85 17.88 0.76
C PRO A 43 2.45 18.01 2.23
N PRO A 44 2.54 19.21 2.84
CA PRO A 44 2.37 19.40 4.29
C PRO A 44 1.02 18.95 4.87
N SER A 45 -0.06 18.99 4.09
CA SER A 45 -1.40 18.55 4.50
C SER A 45 -1.57 17.02 4.51
N PHE A 46 -0.56 16.26 4.07
CA PHE A 46 -0.61 14.80 3.93
C PHE A 46 0.43 14.10 4.79
N ASN A 47 0.08 12.86 5.17
CA ASN A 47 0.89 12.02 6.02
C ASN A 47 0.90 10.59 5.45
N ALA A 48 2.02 10.17 4.85
CA ALA A 48 2.16 8.90 4.14
C ALA A 48 2.32 7.70 5.09
N ARG A 49 1.26 7.40 5.84
CA ARG A 49 1.20 6.36 6.87
C ARG A 49 -0.17 5.68 6.86
N THR A 50 -0.18 4.38 7.10
CA THR A 50 -1.40 3.56 7.21
C THR A 50 -1.58 3.04 8.64
N LEU A 51 -2.78 2.58 8.98
CA LEU A 51 -3.09 1.88 10.23
C LEU A 51 -3.37 0.39 10.01
N VAL A 52 -3.11 -0.15 8.82
CA VAL A 52 -3.23 -1.60 8.59
C VAL A 52 -2.34 -2.36 9.57
N HIS A 53 -2.94 -3.38 10.19
CA HIS A 53 -2.43 -4.16 11.31
C HIS A 53 -1.98 -3.32 12.52
N GLU A 54 -2.45 -2.07 12.63
CA GLU A 54 -2.08 -1.08 13.65
C GLU A 54 -0.57 -0.70 13.71
N TYR A 55 0.27 -1.33 12.90
CA TYR A 55 1.72 -1.06 12.82
C TYR A 55 2.07 -0.09 11.67
N GLY A 56 1.28 -0.07 10.60
CA GLY A 56 1.33 0.99 9.61
C GLY A 56 2.48 0.98 8.60
N GLY A 57 3.04 -0.18 8.28
CA GLY A 57 4.06 -0.30 7.23
C GLY A 57 3.49 -0.59 5.84
N GLY A 58 4.34 -0.47 4.81
CA GLY A 58 3.92 -0.61 3.41
C GLY A 58 2.99 0.51 2.94
N SER A 59 3.17 1.73 3.46
CA SER A 59 2.27 2.85 3.20
C SER A 59 2.36 3.44 1.79
N PHE A 60 3.33 3.04 0.96
CA PHE A 60 3.46 3.53 -0.41
C PHE A 60 4.07 2.50 -1.36
N VAL A 61 3.80 2.68 -2.66
CA VAL A 61 4.46 2.02 -3.78
C VAL A 61 4.66 3.03 -4.91
N VAL A 62 5.71 2.87 -5.71
CA VAL A 62 5.98 3.75 -6.87
C VAL A 62 6.07 2.91 -8.13
N ALA A 63 5.40 3.35 -9.20
CA ALA A 63 5.55 2.78 -10.54
C ALA A 63 5.53 3.90 -11.58
N ASP A 64 6.46 3.85 -12.53
CA ASP A 64 6.57 4.82 -13.63
C ASP A 64 6.48 6.29 -13.17
N GLY A 65 7.20 6.62 -12.09
CA GLY A 65 7.21 7.97 -11.48
C GLY A 65 5.92 8.37 -10.76
N THR A 66 4.89 7.52 -10.76
CA THR A 66 3.64 7.72 -10.02
C THR A 66 3.74 7.07 -8.65
N ILE A 67 3.45 7.83 -7.61
CA ILE A 67 3.42 7.38 -6.23
C ILE A 67 1.98 7.06 -5.84
N TYR A 68 1.78 5.89 -5.25
CA TYR A 68 0.53 5.49 -4.62
C TYR A 68 0.76 5.34 -3.13
N PHE A 69 0.00 6.04 -2.29
CA PHE A 69 0.24 6.03 -0.85
C PHE A 69 -1.04 6.14 -0.03
N SER A 70 -1.03 5.52 1.15
CA SER A 70 -2.12 5.65 2.12
C SER A 70 -1.91 6.93 2.92
N ASN A 71 -2.92 7.79 2.95
CA ASN A 71 -2.90 9.00 3.75
C ASN A 71 -3.45 8.72 5.15
N PHE A 72 -2.73 9.14 6.18
CA PHE A 72 -3.06 8.80 7.55
C PHE A 72 -4.39 9.40 8.02
N THR A 73 -4.70 10.62 7.58
CA THR A 73 -5.83 11.39 8.08
C THR A 73 -7.17 10.74 7.77
N ASP A 74 -7.30 10.13 6.59
CA ASP A 74 -8.55 9.54 6.09
C ASP A 74 -8.41 8.06 5.69
N GLN A 75 -7.21 7.48 5.81
CA GLN A 75 -6.86 6.10 5.44
C GLN A 75 -7.13 5.74 3.96
N ARG A 76 -7.41 6.74 3.13
CA ARG A 76 -7.64 6.54 1.70
C ARG A 76 -6.32 6.33 0.97
N LEU A 77 -6.39 5.60 -0.14
CA LEU A 77 -5.27 5.46 -1.05
C LEU A 77 -5.27 6.66 -2.02
N TYR A 78 -4.13 7.32 -2.15
CA TYR A 78 -3.90 8.46 -3.01
C TYR A 78 -2.93 8.10 -4.13
N ARG A 79 -3.09 8.78 -5.26
CA ARG A 79 -2.17 8.79 -6.39
C ARG A 79 -1.56 10.18 -6.52
N GLN A 80 -0.25 10.24 -6.75
CA GLN A 80 0.48 11.49 -6.88
C GLN A 80 1.62 11.36 -7.89
N HIS A 81 1.78 12.35 -8.77
CA HIS A 81 3.01 12.57 -9.52
C HIS A 81 3.91 13.53 -8.75
N SER A 82 5.23 13.37 -8.84
CA SER A 82 6.16 14.30 -8.17
C SER A 82 5.88 15.76 -8.58
N GLY A 83 5.70 16.65 -7.60
CA GLY A 83 5.33 18.05 -7.81
C GLY A 83 3.84 18.32 -8.10
N SER A 84 2.99 17.30 -8.14
CA SER A 84 1.53 17.45 -8.29
C SER A 84 0.79 17.23 -6.97
N GLU A 85 -0.44 17.76 -6.87
CA GLU A 85 -1.32 17.51 -5.72
C GLU A 85 -1.81 16.05 -5.68
N PRO A 86 -1.79 15.38 -4.51
CA PRO A 86 -2.33 14.04 -4.34
C PRO A 86 -3.84 13.98 -4.68
N GLN A 87 -4.25 12.94 -5.40
CA GLN A 87 -5.65 12.68 -5.73
C GLN A 87 -6.09 11.34 -5.13
N PRO A 88 -7.22 11.27 -4.41
CA PRO A 88 -7.68 10.01 -3.84
C PRO A 88 -8.19 9.07 -4.93
N ILE A 89 -7.84 7.79 -4.84
CA ILE A 89 -8.29 6.74 -5.77
C ILE A 89 -9.28 5.76 -5.14
N THR A 90 -9.55 5.89 -3.84
CA THR A 90 -10.57 5.10 -3.11
C THR A 90 -11.66 6.01 -2.53
N PRO A 91 -12.88 5.50 -2.30
CA PRO A 91 -13.95 6.27 -1.65
C PRO A 91 -13.61 6.62 -0.19
N GLU A 92 -14.34 7.58 0.37
CA GLU A 92 -14.26 7.96 1.78
C GLU A 92 -15.14 7.02 2.62
N THR A 93 -14.55 5.87 2.97
CA THR A 93 -15.18 4.80 3.74
C THR A 93 -14.20 4.29 4.78
N ASN A 94 -14.65 3.54 5.79
CA ASN A 94 -13.78 2.99 6.82
C ASN A 94 -13.00 1.74 6.33
N LEU A 95 -12.21 1.93 5.27
CA LEU A 95 -11.33 0.96 4.66
C LEU A 95 -9.88 1.46 4.78
N ARG A 96 -8.92 0.56 4.98
CA ARG A 96 -7.51 0.90 5.10
C ARG A 96 -6.69 0.07 4.12
N TYR A 97 -5.59 0.62 3.61
CA TYR A 97 -4.80 0.00 2.55
C TYR A 97 -3.30 0.00 2.88
N ALA A 98 -2.58 -1.05 2.47
CA ALA A 98 -1.14 -1.19 2.66
C ALA A 98 -0.49 -2.22 1.72
N ASP A 99 0.84 -2.22 1.65
CA ASP A 99 1.70 -3.20 0.96
C ASP A 99 1.27 -3.46 -0.49
N GLY A 100 1.14 -2.36 -1.24
CA GLY A 100 0.71 -2.40 -2.64
C GLY A 100 1.77 -2.94 -3.60
N VAL A 101 1.30 -3.64 -4.64
CA VAL A 101 2.05 -3.99 -5.85
C VAL A 101 1.27 -3.56 -7.08
N ILE A 102 1.97 -3.03 -8.08
CA ILE A 102 1.36 -2.49 -9.31
C ILE A 102 1.26 -3.59 -10.37
N ASP A 103 0.04 -3.82 -10.87
CA ASP A 103 -0.24 -4.58 -12.08
C ASP A 103 -0.43 -3.59 -13.23
N SER A 104 0.67 -3.25 -13.89
CA SER A 104 0.67 -2.32 -15.03
C SER A 104 -0.06 -2.89 -16.25
N LYS A 105 -0.08 -4.23 -16.42
CA LYS A 105 -0.78 -4.91 -17.52
C LYS A 105 -2.28 -4.65 -17.44
N ARG A 106 -2.86 -4.67 -16.24
CA ARG A 106 -4.31 -4.49 -16.01
C ARG A 106 -4.68 -3.08 -15.53
N GLY A 107 -3.71 -2.21 -15.30
CA GLY A 107 -3.96 -0.87 -14.76
C GLY A 107 -4.52 -0.90 -13.33
N ARG A 108 -4.03 -1.84 -12.51
CA ARG A 108 -4.50 -2.07 -11.14
C ARG A 108 -3.38 -1.94 -10.10
N ILE A 109 -3.76 -1.64 -8.87
CA ILE A 109 -2.95 -1.91 -7.68
C ILE A 109 -3.56 -3.07 -6.92
N ILE A 110 -2.73 -4.05 -6.55
CA ILE A 110 -3.10 -5.13 -5.64
C ILE A 110 -2.50 -4.82 -4.28
N CYS A 111 -3.30 -4.76 -3.22
CA CYS A 111 -2.85 -4.36 -1.90
C CYS A 111 -3.57 -5.14 -0.79
N VAL A 112 -3.01 -5.11 0.42
CA VAL A 112 -3.74 -5.50 1.64
C VAL A 112 -4.80 -4.44 1.91
N ARG A 113 -6.02 -4.89 2.21
CA ARG A 113 -7.15 -4.05 2.60
C ARG A 113 -7.76 -4.57 3.90
N GLU A 114 -7.93 -3.68 4.87
CA GLU A 114 -8.76 -3.91 6.05
C GLU A 114 -10.12 -3.23 5.88
N ASP A 115 -11.19 -3.96 6.19
CA ASP A 115 -12.55 -3.45 6.27
C ASP A 115 -12.98 -3.25 7.73
N HIS A 116 -13.19 -1.98 8.11
CA HIS A 116 -13.65 -1.55 9.44
C HIS A 116 -15.06 -0.95 9.38
N THR A 117 -15.84 -1.21 8.32
CA THR A 117 -17.17 -0.62 8.16
C THR A 117 -18.19 -1.16 9.17
N GLU A 118 -18.00 -2.39 9.66
CA GLU A 118 -18.79 -2.97 10.74
C GLU A 118 -18.19 -2.62 12.12
N GLN A 119 -18.94 -1.88 12.93
CA GLN A 119 -18.49 -1.46 14.26
C GLN A 119 -18.57 -2.61 15.28
N GLY A 120 -17.53 -2.75 16.10
CA GLY A 120 -17.49 -3.73 17.19
C GLY A 120 -17.05 -5.13 16.77
N CYS A 121 -16.75 -5.33 15.48
CA CYS A 121 -16.16 -6.54 14.94
C CYS A 121 -14.67 -6.35 14.68
N GLU A 122 -13.93 -7.46 14.66
CA GLU A 122 -12.56 -7.45 14.15
C GLU A 122 -12.59 -7.12 12.65
N ALA A 123 -11.62 -6.31 12.22
CA ALA A 123 -11.55 -5.89 10.82
C ALA A 123 -11.27 -7.07 9.90
N SER A 124 -11.97 -7.12 8.77
CA SER A 124 -11.73 -8.16 7.77
C SER A 124 -10.51 -7.79 6.92
N ASN A 125 -9.46 -8.60 6.98
CA ASN A 125 -8.29 -8.48 6.10
C ASN A 125 -8.53 -9.20 4.78
N THR A 126 -8.11 -8.58 3.68
CA THR A 126 -8.25 -9.12 2.32
C THR A 126 -7.07 -8.69 1.45
N LEU A 127 -6.80 -9.44 0.38
CA LEU A 127 -6.10 -8.87 -0.78
C LEU A 127 -7.13 -8.30 -1.74
N ALA A 128 -6.97 -7.04 -2.10
CA ALA A 128 -7.89 -6.32 -2.97
C ALA A 128 -7.17 -5.75 -4.20
N SER A 129 -7.89 -5.67 -5.32
CA SER A 129 -7.50 -5.01 -6.56
C SER A 129 -8.29 -3.72 -6.71
N LEU A 130 -7.60 -2.61 -7.04
CA LEU A 130 -8.18 -1.28 -7.23
C LEU A 130 -7.69 -0.68 -8.55
N ALA A 131 -8.54 0.08 -9.24
CA ALA A 131 -8.13 0.81 -10.44
C ALA A 131 -7.12 1.93 -10.11
N LEU A 132 -6.03 2.03 -10.89
CA LEU A 132 -4.96 3.02 -10.64
C LEU A 132 -5.40 4.48 -10.86
N ASN A 133 -6.41 4.70 -11.70
CA ASN A 133 -7.00 6.00 -11.97
C ASN A 133 -8.14 6.35 -11.00
N GLY A 134 -8.42 5.48 -10.03
CA GLY A 134 -9.48 5.64 -9.05
C GLY A 134 -10.86 5.23 -9.55
N GLY A 135 -11.81 5.29 -8.62
CA GLY A 135 -13.19 4.90 -8.83
C GLY A 135 -13.70 4.01 -7.69
N SER A 136 -14.93 3.54 -7.83
CA SER A 136 -15.52 2.55 -6.90
C SER A 136 -15.23 1.11 -7.31
N ASP A 137 -14.46 0.88 -8.38
CA ASP A 137 -14.07 -0.45 -8.84
C ASP A 137 -12.96 -1.02 -7.93
N SER A 138 -13.42 -1.64 -6.85
CA SER A 138 -12.63 -2.46 -5.93
C SER A 138 -13.10 -3.90 -5.98
N GLN A 139 -12.16 -4.83 -6.13
CA GLN A 139 -12.43 -6.26 -6.12
C GLN A 139 -11.63 -6.95 -5.02
N VAL A 140 -12.28 -7.78 -4.21
CA VAL A 140 -11.59 -8.72 -3.32
C VAL A 140 -11.05 -9.88 -4.14
N LEU A 141 -9.75 -10.10 -4.07
CA LEU A 141 -9.07 -11.23 -4.74
C LEU A 141 -8.95 -12.44 -3.82
N VAL A 142 -8.61 -12.21 -2.55
CA VAL A 142 -8.39 -13.27 -1.55
C VAL A 142 -8.98 -12.82 -0.21
N SER A 143 -9.70 -13.74 0.44
CA SER A 143 -10.29 -13.60 1.78
C SER A 143 -10.37 -14.97 2.48
N GLY A 144 -10.70 -14.96 3.77
CA GLY A 144 -10.92 -16.17 4.57
C GLY A 144 -9.86 -16.46 5.64
N ASN A 145 -8.71 -15.79 5.59
CA ASN A 145 -7.71 -15.79 6.64
C ASN A 145 -7.78 -14.47 7.43
N ASP A 146 -7.30 -14.50 8.67
CA ASP A 146 -7.33 -13.35 9.56
C ASP A 146 -6.36 -12.25 9.10
N PHE A 147 -5.24 -12.62 8.45
CA PHE A 147 -4.23 -11.66 8.02
C PHE A 147 -3.56 -12.01 6.68
N TYR A 148 -3.15 -10.96 5.96
CA TYR A 148 -2.46 -11.06 4.67
C TYR A 148 -1.27 -10.09 4.61
N SER A 149 -0.22 -10.45 3.89
CA SER A 149 0.91 -9.55 3.66
C SER A 149 1.69 -9.90 2.40
N SER A 150 2.57 -8.98 1.99
CA SER A 150 3.57 -9.18 0.94
C SER A 150 3.00 -9.70 -0.38
N PRO A 151 1.95 -9.11 -0.97
CA PRO A 151 1.53 -9.49 -2.32
C PRO A 151 2.66 -9.19 -3.30
N ARG A 152 3.04 -10.18 -4.11
CA ARG A 152 4.08 -10.08 -5.14
C ARG A 152 3.56 -10.62 -6.45
N LEU A 153 3.48 -9.74 -7.43
CA LEU A 153 3.10 -10.08 -8.78
C LEU A 153 4.29 -10.67 -9.53
N SER A 154 4.06 -11.76 -10.26
CA SER A 154 5.02 -12.32 -11.20
C SER A 154 5.33 -11.32 -12.33
N PRO A 155 6.52 -11.37 -12.96
CA PRO A 155 6.91 -10.42 -14.00
C PRO A 155 5.97 -10.37 -15.22
N ASP A 156 5.33 -11.48 -15.57
CA ASP A 156 4.34 -11.58 -16.65
C ASP A 156 2.89 -11.29 -16.19
N GLY A 157 2.69 -11.07 -14.89
CA GLY A 157 1.40 -10.77 -14.29
C GLY A 157 0.41 -11.94 -14.30
N SER A 158 0.87 -13.18 -14.45
CA SER A 158 0.01 -14.38 -14.48
C SER A 158 -0.24 -15.00 -13.11
N CYS A 159 0.64 -14.73 -12.15
CA CYS A 159 0.59 -15.28 -10.80
C CYS A 159 0.79 -14.18 -9.74
N LEU A 160 0.09 -14.32 -8.62
CA LEU A 160 0.29 -13.55 -7.39
C LEU A 160 0.76 -14.49 -6.28
N ALA A 161 1.83 -14.14 -5.59
CA ALA A 161 2.25 -14.78 -4.35
C ALA A 161 1.95 -13.86 -3.15
N TRP A 162 1.60 -14.43 -2.01
CA TRP A 162 1.38 -13.67 -0.77
C TRP A 162 1.62 -14.52 0.48
N LEU A 163 1.77 -13.85 1.62
CA LEU A 163 1.86 -14.50 2.92
C LEU A 163 0.53 -14.35 3.67
N THR A 164 0.16 -15.36 4.44
CA THR A 164 -1.01 -15.33 5.33
C THR A 164 -0.75 -16.09 6.62
N TRP A 165 -1.46 -15.72 7.68
CA TRP A 165 -1.48 -16.41 8.96
C TRP A 165 -2.84 -16.17 9.62
N ASN A 166 -3.16 -17.00 10.61
CA ASN A 166 -4.41 -16.95 11.36
C ASN A 166 -4.12 -16.95 12.86
N HIS A 167 -5.07 -16.43 13.63
CA HIS A 167 -5.10 -16.59 15.06
C HIS A 167 -5.07 -18.08 15.46
N PRO A 168 -4.43 -18.42 16.60
CA PRO A 168 -3.74 -17.54 17.53
C PRO A 168 -2.27 -17.26 17.15
N ASN A 169 -1.84 -17.61 15.93
CA ASN A 169 -0.44 -17.49 15.55
C ASN A 169 -0.08 -16.06 15.16
N MET A 170 1.08 -15.62 15.61
CA MET A 170 1.75 -14.45 15.05
C MET A 170 2.57 -14.88 13.83
N PRO A 171 2.90 -13.97 12.90
CA PRO A 171 3.61 -14.31 11.65
C PRO A 171 4.99 -14.95 11.87
N TRP A 172 5.67 -14.64 12.98
CA TRP A 172 6.95 -15.27 13.33
C TRP A 172 6.80 -16.67 13.93
N THR A 173 5.57 -17.07 14.27
CA THR A 173 5.25 -18.42 14.77
C THR A 173 4.86 -19.33 13.62
N GLN A 174 3.88 -18.92 12.81
CA GLN A 174 3.42 -19.66 11.65
C GLN A 174 2.96 -18.69 10.57
N THR A 175 3.42 -18.91 9.35
CA THR A 175 2.98 -18.19 8.15
C THR A 175 2.99 -19.17 6.99
N GLU A 176 2.01 -19.06 6.11
CA GLU A 176 1.93 -19.81 4.86
C GLU A 176 2.23 -18.90 3.68
N LEU A 177 3.01 -19.41 2.73
CA LEU A 177 3.18 -18.80 1.42
C LEU A 177 2.16 -19.42 0.47
N TRP A 178 1.33 -18.57 -0.13
CA TRP A 178 0.33 -18.95 -1.11
C TRP A 178 0.70 -18.38 -2.47
N VAL A 179 0.27 -19.08 -3.52
CA VAL A 179 0.37 -18.64 -4.91
C VAL A 179 -0.96 -18.91 -5.61
N GLY A 180 -1.46 -17.94 -6.35
CA GLY A 180 -2.68 -18.05 -7.16
C GLY A 180 -2.47 -17.50 -8.55
N GLU A 181 -3.19 -18.07 -9.52
CA GLU A 181 -3.21 -17.57 -10.90
C GLU A 181 -4.12 -16.34 -11.01
N ILE A 182 -3.66 -15.32 -11.74
CA ILE A 182 -4.45 -14.17 -12.13
C ILE A 182 -4.91 -14.38 -13.57
N LYS A 183 -6.21 -14.62 -13.72
CA LYS A 183 -6.87 -14.70 -15.03
C LYS A 183 -7.10 -13.30 -15.61
N GLU A 184 -7.23 -13.21 -16.93
CA GLU A 184 -7.59 -11.95 -17.61
C GLU A 184 -9.00 -11.49 -17.27
#